data_AF-A0A7H0GV41-F1
#
_entry.id   AF-A0A7H0GV41-F1
#
_cell.length_a   1.000
_cell.length_b   1.000
_cell.length_c   1.000
_cell.angle_alpha   90.00
_cell.angle_beta   90.00
_cell.angle_gamma   90.00
#
_symmetry.space_group_name_H-M   'P 1'
#
loop_
_entity.id
_entity.type
_entity.pdbx_description
1 polymer ?
#
loop_
_entity_poly.entity_id
_entity_poly.type
_entity_poly.pdbx_seq_one_letter_code
_entity_poly.pdbx_strand_id
1 'polypeptide(L)'
;MIPRFTRSFLWLGIAFALSSCSDDSDVDAALLNERWKLAEVEGDDIRLSSFSFDRQSYIQFVASDSKLQGLSACDEIGGNFLLMLAAKRSPSRKSQ
;
A
#
# COMPACT_ATOMS: atom_id res chain seq x y z
N MET A 1 -66.64 -6.43 5.19
CA MET A 1 -66.31 -7.29 4.04
C MET A 1 -64.82 -7.25 3.83
N ILE A 2 -64.16 -8.40 3.96
CA ILE A 2 -62.73 -8.59 3.68
C ILE A 2 -62.62 -9.11 2.25
N PRO A 3 -61.65 -8.64 1.44
CA PRO A 3 -61.04 -9.53 0.48
C PRO A 3 -59.59 -9.82 0.88
N ARG A 4 -59.37 -11.08 1.24
CA ARG A 4 -58.11 -11.79 1.10
C ARG A 4 -57.88 -11.92 -0.41
N PHE A 5 -56.87 -11.27 -0.94
CA PHE A 5 -56.26 -11.70 -2.20
C PHE A 5 -54.77 -11.91 -1.98
N THR A 6 -54.44 -13.20 -1.94
CA THR A 6 -53.33 -13.82 -2.66
C THR A 6 -51.91 -13.33 -2.38
N ARG A 7 -51.23 -14.17 -1.59
CA ARG A 7 -49.84 -14.65 -1.81
C ARG A 7 -49.39 -14.55 -3.28
N SER A 8 -48.27 -13.87 -3.49
CA SER A 8 -47.28 -13.95 -4.59
C SER A 8 -46.77 -12.52 -4.76
N PHE A 9 -45.54 -12.19 -4.36
CA PHE A 9 -44.38 -12.43 -5.22
C PHE A 9 -43.16 -12.70 -4.34
N LEU A 10 -42.80 -13.98 -4.23
CA LEU A 10 -41.51 -14.44 -3.74
C LEU A 10 -40.53 -14.39 -4.92
N TRP A 11 -40.17 -13.20 -5.37
CA TRP A 11 -39.13 -12.97 -6.39
C TRP A 11 -38.54 -11.57 -6.20
N LEU A 12 -37.51 -11.47 -5.37
CA LEU A 12 -36.39 -10.55 -5.54
C LEU A 12 -35.23 -11.13 -4.73
N GLY A 13 -34.89 -12.37 -5.08
CA GLY A 13 -33.64 -12.97 -4.70
C GLY A 13 -32.52 -12.46 -5.60
N ILE A 14 -31.41 -12.12 -4.95
CA ILE A 14 -30.04 -12.20 -5.48
C ILE A 14 -29.72 -11.19 -6.58
N ALA A 15 -29.42 -9.96 -6.17
CA ALA A 15 -28.41 -9.15 -6.85
C ALA A 15 -27.56 -8.49 -5.76
N PHE A 16 -26.28 -8.27 -6.04
CA PHE A 16 -25.21 -7.79 -5.14
C PHE A 16 -24.43 -8.88 -4.40
N ALA A 17 -23.77 -9.76 -5.16
CA ALA A 17 -22.59 -10.50 -4.68
C ALA A 17 -21.40 -10.41 -5.66
N LEU A 18 -21.26 -9.31 -6.40
CA LEU A 18 -20.11 -9.10 -7.30
C LEU A 18 -19.72 -7.62 -7.33
N SER A 19 -18.99 -7.15 -6.33
CA SER A 19 -18.04 -6.05 -6.52
C SER A 19 -17.05 -6.03 -5.37
N SER A 20 -16.04 -6.89 -5.45
CA SER A 20 -14.78 -6.68 -4.73
C SER A 20 -13.69 -6.64 -5.78
N CYS A 21 -13.70 -5.59 -6.60
CA CYS A 21 -12.49 -5.15 -7.29
C CYS A 21 -11.62 -4.51 -6.21
N SER A 22 -10.68 -5.28 -5.66
CA SER A 22 -9.50 -4.70 -5.01
C SER A 22 -8.65 -4.13 -6.15
N ASP A 23 -8.64 -2.82 -6.27
CA ASP A 23 -7.78 -2.13 -7.21
C ASP A 23 -6.34 -2.23 -6.67
N ASP A 24 -5.44 -2.89 -7.40
CA ASP A 24 -4.04 -3.06 -7.01
C ASP A 24 -3.27 -1.71 -6.93
N SER A 25 -3.90 -0.58 -7.28
CA SER A 25 -3.30 0.76 -7.19
C SER A 25 -3.19 1.35 -5.79
N ASP A 26 -3.83 0.75 -4.78
CA ASP A 26 -3.89 1.35 -3.44
C ASP A 26 -2.54 1.24 -2.68
N VAL A 27 -1.73 0.23 -3.00
CA VAL A 27 -0.40 0.03 -2.38
C VAL A 27 0.58 1.12 -2.80
N ASP A 28 0.51 1.56 -4.06
CA ASP A 28 1.37 2.61 -4.59
C ASP A 28 1.01 3.97 -3.96
N ALA A 29 -0.28 4.24 -3.73
CA ALA A 29 -0.72 5.47 -3.09
C ALA A 29 -0.21 5.60 -1.64
N ALA A 30 -0.16 4.50 -0.89
CA ALA A 30 0.31 4.50 0.49
C ALA A 30 1.82 4.76 0.63
N LEU A 31 2.62 4.43 -0.40
CA LEU A 31 4.08 4.64 -0.40
C LEU A 31 4.47 6.10 -0.69
N LEU A 32 3.64 6.80 -1.46
CA LEU A 32 3.96 8.10 -2.03
C LEU A 32 3.66 9.26 -1.06
N ASN A 33 4.48 10.30 -1.17
CA ASN A 33 4.42 11.55 -0.41
C ASN A 33 4.50 11.41 1.12
N GLU A 34 4.71 10.20 1.64
CA GLU A 34 4.95 9.92 3.05
C GLU A 34 6.44 9.82 3.37
N ARG A 35 6.80 10.13 4.63
CA ARG A 35 8.17 9.97 5.14
C ARG A 35 8.33 8.65 5.87
N TRP A 36 9.24 7.83 5.38
CA TRP A 36 9.57 6.53 5.95
C TRP A 36 10.88 6.64 6.72
N LYS A 37 10.82 6.42 8.04
CA LYS A 37 11.98 6.48 8.93
C LYS A 37 12.64 5.11 9.01
N LEU A 38 13.98 5.10 9.06
CA LEU A 38 14.72 3.86 9.31
C LEU A 38 14.59 3.48 10.80
N ALA A 39 14.03 2.30 11.04
CA ALA A 39 13.84 1.78 12.40
C ALA A 39 15.02 0.89 12.83
N GLU A 40 15.46 -0.01 11.96
CA GLU A 40 16.39 -1.09 12.25
C GLU A 40 17.21 -1.45 11.01
N VAL A 41 18.45 -1.91 11.20
CA VAL A 41 19.29 -2.48 10.14
C VAL A 41 19.87 -3.81 10.64
N GLU A 42 19.61 -4.89 9.92
CA GLU A 42 20.18 -6.22 10.20
C GLU A 42 19.96 -6.76 11.64
N GLY A 43 18.88 -6.40 12.32
CA GLY A 43 18.65 -6.79 13.72
C GLY A 43 18.98 -5.71 14.73
N ASP A 44 19.69 -4.65 14.31
CA ASP A 44 20.14 -3.58 15.20
C ASP A 44 19.26 -2.33 15.09
N ASP A 45 18.66 -1.95 16.22
CA ASP A 45 17.88 -0.72 16.35
C ASP A 45 18.74 0.52 16.06
N ILE A 46 18.19 1.45 15.29
CA ILE A 46 18.84 2.74 15.05
C ILE A 46 18.76 3.60 16.32
N ARG A 47 19.88 3.68 17.05
CA ARG A 47 20.02 4.56 18.21
C ARG A 47 20.44 5.95 17.75
N LEU A 48 19.54 6.91 17.89
CA LEU A 48 19.87 8.31 17.65
C LEU A 48 20.78 8.83 18.76
N SER A 49 21.78 9.64 18.39
CA SER A 49 22.60 10.34 19.38
C SER A 49 21.72 11.30 20.18
N SER A 50 21.99 11.47 21.47
CA SER A 50 21.28 12.41 22.33
C SER A 50 21.43 13.88 21.92
N PHE A 51 22.34 14.16 20.99
CA PHE A 51 22.65 15.50 20.50
C PHE A 51 21.97 15.83 19.16
N SER A 52 21.35 14.86 18.49
CA SER A 52 20.84 15.02 17.13
C SER A 52 19.59 14.17 16.86
N PHE A 53 18.53 14.39 17.64
CA PHE A 53 17.22 13.72 17.45
C PHE A 53 16.51 14.15 16.17
N ASP A 54 16.83 15.35 15.69
CA ASP A 54 16.32 15.99 14.48
C ASP A 54 16.93 15.41 13.19
N ARG A 55 18.00 14.62 13.28
CA ARG A 55 18.66 13.95 12.15
C ARG A 55 18.31 12.47 12.05
N GLN A 56 17.05 12.12 12.25
CA GLN A 56 16.62 10.74 12.04
C GLN A 56 16.60 10.41 10.55
N SER A 57 17.30 9.33 10.16
CA SER A 57 17.35 8.91 8.76
C SER A 57 15.95 8.61 8.23
N TYR A 58 15.67 9.13 7.03
CA TYR A 58 14.38 8.92 6.36
C TYR A 58 14.51 8.92 4.84
N ILE A 59 13.52 8.35 4.18
CA ILE A 59 13.28 8.48 2.74
C ILE A 59 11.85 8.93 2.47
N GLN A 60 11.64 9.58 1.33
CA GLN A 60 10.33 10.00 0.84
C GLN A 60 10.30 9.89 -0.68
N PHE A 61 9.22 9.30 -1.21
CA PHE A 61 8.95 9.19 -2.64
C PHE A 61 7.96 10.29 -3.04
N VAL A 62 8.44 11.34 -3.69
CA VAL A 62 7.63 12.50 -4.08
C VAL A 62 6.94 12.21 -5.41
N ALA A 63 5.61 12.17 -5.41
CA ALA A 63 4.82 11.78 -6.57
C ALA A 63 4.85 12.81 -7.70
N SER A 64 4.96 14.11 -7.37
CA SER A 64 4.83 15.19 -8.35
C SER A 64 5.94 15.21 -9.39
N ASP A 65 7.14 14.73 -9.05
CA ASP A 65 8.33 14.78 -9.90
C ASP A 65 9.10 13.45 -9.93
N SER A 66 8.51 12.37 -9.41
CA SER A 66 9.12 11.04 -9.31
C SER A 66 10.50 11.06 -8.63
N LYS A 67 10.69 11.93 -7.63
CA LYS A 67 11.95 12.04 -6.89
C LYS A 67 11.96 11.27 -5.58
N LEU A 68 13.11 10.66 -5.33
CA LEU A 68 13.51 10.18 -4.01
C LEU A 68 14.26 11.32 -3.31
N GLN A 69 13.85 11.63 -2.08
CA GLN A 69 14.61 12.53 -1.20
C GLN A 69 14.71 11.91 0.19
N GLY A 70 15.74 12.27 0.94
CA GLY A 70 15.95 11.71 2.26
C GLY A 70 17.13 12.31 3.00
N LEU A 71 17.25 11.89 4.26
CA LEU A 71 18.43 12.09 5.08
C LEU A 71 18.98 10.71 5.44
N SER A 72 20.28 10.53 5.21
CA SER A 72 21.06 9.46 5.82
C SER A 72 21.57 9.91 7.20
N ALA A 73 22.40 9.09 7.83
CA ALA A 73 23.00 9.45 9.11
C ALA A 73 23.84 10.74 9.06
N CYS A 74 24.47 11.03 7.92
CA CYS A 74 25.42 12.14 7.79
C CYS A 74 25.06 13.13 6.67
N ASP A 75 24.48 12.62 5.58
CA ASP A 75 24.29 13.37 4.33
C ASP A 75 22.85 13.27 3.80
N GLU A 76 22.49 14.17 2.88
CA GLU A 76 21.25 14.08 2.12
C GLU A 76 21.30 12.96 1.08
N ILE A 77 20.17 12.28 0.89
CA ILE A 77 19.96 11.28 -0.17
C ILE A 77 19.00 11.88 -1.19
N GLY A 78 19.34 11.77 -2.47
CA GLY A 78 18.49 12.25 -3.57
C GLY A 78 18.57 11.36 -4.80
N GLY A 79 17.47 11.28 -5.55
CA GLY A 79 17.42 10.50 -6.79
C GLY A 79 16.05 10.54 -7.47
N ASN A 80 15.86 9.65 -8.44
CA ASN A 80 14.56 9.39 -9.06
C ASN A 80 14.12 7.96 -8.74
N PHE A 81 12.81 7.69 -8.75
CA PHE A 81 12.27 6.35 -8.52
C PHE A 81 11.25 5.96 -9.61
N LEU A 82 11.01 4.64 -9.70
CA LEU A 82 9.93 4.05 -10.47
C LEU A 82 9.24 3.02 -9.57
N LEU A 83 7.91 3.08 -9.49
CA LEU A 83 7.11 2.02 -8.90
C LEU A 83 6.80 0.98 -9.98
N MET A 84 7.15 -0.27 -9.70
CA MET A 84 6.86 -1.39 -10.58
C MET A 84 5.91 -2.33 -9.85
N LEU A 85 4.79 -2.66 -10.49
CA LEU A 85 3.91 -3.71 -10.01
C LEU A 85 4.71 -5.01 -9.90
N ALA A 86 4.69 -5.62 -8.72
CA ALA A 86 5.30 -6.93 -8.53
C ALA A 86 4.59 -7.92 -9.44
N ALA A 87 5.28 -8.45 -10.45
CA ALA A 87 4.73 -9.49 -11.30
C ALA A 87 4.33 -10.67 -10.41
N LYS A 88 3.03 -11.04 -10.41
CA LYS A 88 2.58 -12.29 -9.78
C LYS A 88 3.44 -13.42 -10.33
N ARG A 89 4.31 -13.99 -9.48
CA ARG A 89 4.98 -15.25 -9.80
C ARG A 89 3.87 -16.29 -9.94
N SER A 90 3.50 -16.62 -11.17
CA SER A 90 2.66 -17.78 -11.44
C SER A 90 3.40 -19.00 -10.88
N PRO A 91 2.78 -19.82 -10.03
CA PRO A 91 3.41 -21.05 -9.56
C PRO A 91 3.71 -21.92 -10.78
N SER A 92 4.99 -22.17 -11.03
CA SER A 92 5.45 -23.12 -12.04
C SER A 92 4.82 -24.48 -11.72
N ARG A 93 3.79 -24.86 -12.49
CA ARG A 93 3.21 -26.19 -12.46
C ARG A 93 4.28 -27.14 -12.99
N LYS A 94 5.05 -27.77 -12.10
CA LYS A 94 5.85 -28.94 -12.49
C LYS A 94 4.87 -30.01 -12.97
N SER A 95 4.88 -30.28 -14.27
CA SER A 95 4.29 -31.50 -14.81
C SER A 95 5.12 -32.65 -14.28
N GLN A 96 4.49 -33.49 -13.46
CA GLN A 96 4.97 -34.83 -13.17
C GLN A 96 4.51 -35.76 -14.31
#